data_AF-A0A399T166-F1
#
_entry.id   AF-A0A399T166-F1
#
_cell.length_a   1.000
_cell.length_b   1.000
_cell.length_c   1.000
_cell.angle_alpha   90.00
_cell.angle_beta   90.00
_cell.angle_gamma   90.00
#
_symmetry.space_group_name_H-M   'P 1'
#
loop_
_entity.id
_entity.type
_entity.pdbx_description
1 polymer ?
#
loop_
_entity_poly.entity_id
_entity_poly.type
_entity_poly.pdbx_seq_one_letter_code
_entity_poly.pdbx_strand_id
1 'polypeptide(L)'
;MKDRIKEYMDYKNINAGELASMLEVQRSNISHILNGRNKPGAAFIEKMLLVFQDLNARWLLTGLGEMIDGVSSSDKNDTIELKQPIQQDILPKQTSSEERSEKIEPKSEIDTAQILSSDAVEKIILLYKDGTFSTFQSKK
;
A
#
# COMPACT_ATOMS: atom_id res chain seq x y z
N MET A 1 14.25 5.72 1.55
CA MET A 1 13.24 5.22 2.52
C MET A 1 13.89 4.58 3.74
N LYS A 2 14.89 3.70 3.62
CA LYS A 2 15.57 3.12 4.80
C LYS A 2 16.03 4.19 5.81
N ASP A 3 16.59 5.30 5.32
CA ASP A 3 17.14 6.36 6.19
C ASP A 3 16.01 7.11 6.89
N ARG A 4 14.89 7.34 6.21
CA ARG A 4 13.67 7.91 6.80
C ARG A 4 13.04 7.01 7.86
N ILE A 5 13.06 5.69 7.66
CA ILE A 5 12.60 4.75 8.68
C ILE A 5 13.52 4.84 9.91
N LYS A 6 14.84 4.93 9.72
CA LYS A 6 15.79 5.12 10.83
C LYS A 6 15.57 6.43 11.57
N GLU A 7 15.47 7.54 10.83
CA GLU A 7 15.22 8.86 11.37
C GLU A 7 13.93 8.89 12.22
N TYR A 8 12.87 8.26 11.72
CA TYR A 8 11.64 8.14 12.48
C TYR A 8 11.76 7.24 13.73
N MET A 9 12.51 6.14 13.63
CA MET A 9 12.82 5.28 14.79
C MET A 9 13.61 6.03 15.85
N ASP A 10 14.58 6.84 15.44
CA ASP A 10 15.38 7.69 16.33
C ASP A 10 14.50 8.75 17.00
N TYR A 11 13.59 9.39 16.24
CA TYR A 11 12.60 10.32 16.77
C TYR A 11 11.69 9.70 17.83
N LYS A 12 11.24 8.46 17.61
CA LYS A 12 10.45 7.69 18.59
C LYS A 12 11.28 7.06 19.71
N ASN A 13 12.60 7.14 19.63
CA ASN A 13 13.54 6.47 20.52
C ASN A 13 13.27 4.96 20.65
N ILE A 14 13.03 4.29 19.51
CA ILE A 14 12.78 2.84 19.43
C ILE A 14 13.84 2.13 18.61
N ASN A 15 14.17 0.90 19.02
CA ASN A 15 15.11 0.05 18.29
C ASN A 15 14.40 -0.89 17.29
N ALA A 16 15.18 -1.57 16.46
CA ALA A 16 14.66 -2.46 15.40
C ALA A 16 13.83 -3.64 15.94
N GLY A 17 14.13 -4.11 17.15
CA GLY A 17 13.37 -5.17 17.81
C GLY A 17 12.00 -4.69 18.27
N GLU A 18 11.93 -3.47 18.81
CA GLU A 18 10.67 -2.84 19.22
C GLU A 18 9.79 -2.53 18.02
N LEU A 19 10.36 -1.98 16.94
CA LEU A 19 9.63 -1.77 15.68
C LEU A 19 9.07 -3.08 15.13
N ALA A 20 9.86 -4.17 15.17
CA ALA A 20 9.40 -5.49 14.72
C ALA A 20 8.20 -5.99 15.53
N SER A 21 8.25 -5.80 16.86
CA SER A 21 7.15 -6.16 17.76
C SER A 21 5.90 -5.31 17.51
N MET A 22 6.05 -3.99 17.38
CA MET A 22 4.92 -3.07 17.15
C MET A 22 4.23 -3.31 15.81
N LEU A 23 4.98 -3.66 14.76
CA LEU A 23 4.42 -3.95 13.44
C LEU A 23 4.03 -5.42 13.27
N GLU A 24 4.23 -6.26 14.28
CA GLU A 24 4.00 -7.70 14.21
C GLU A 24 4.66 -8.33 12.96
N VAL A 25 5.95 -8.03 12.78
CA VAL A 25 6.78 -8.57 11.70
C VAL A 25 8.04 -9.21 12.28
N GLN A 26 8.65 -10.11 11.51
CA GLN A 26 9.89 -10.75 11.93
C GLN A 26 11.05 -9.72 12.01
N ARG A 27 11.89 -9.79 13.05
CA ARG A 27 13.08 -8.92 13.21
C ARG A 27 14.01 -8.94 12.00
N SER A 28 14.12 -10.08 11.32
CA SER A 28 14.90 -10.20 10.08
C SER A 28 14.39 -9.29 8.97
N ASN A 29 13.06 -9.10 8.86
CA ASN A 29 12.45 -8.20 7.88
C ASN A 29 12.90 -6.75 8.11
N ILE A 30 12.83 -6.27 9.35
CA ILE A 30 13.34 -4.95 9.73
C ILE A 30 14.84 -4.83 9.41
N SER A 31 15.65 -5.81 9.82
CA SER A 31 17.10 -5.79 9.58
C SER A 31 17.44 -5.69 8.08
N HIS A 32 16.74 -6.44 7.22
CA HIS A 32 16.98 -6.39 5.77
C HIS A 32 16.60 -5.04 5.16
N ILE A 33 15.53 -4.39 5.65
CA ILE A 33 15.13 -3.04 5.24
C ILE A 33 16.18 -2.00 5.68
N LEU A 34 16.58 -2.03 6.95
CA LEU A 34 17.52 -1.06 7.52
C LEU A 34 18.94 -1.18 6.94
N ASN A 35 19.31 -2.38 6.48
CA ASN A 35 20.56 -2.65 5.77
C ASN A 35 20.48 -2.37 4.25
N GLY A 36 19.30 -2.00 3.74
CA GLY A 36 19.11 -1.59 2.34
C GLY A 36 19.14 -2.73 1.32
N ARG A 37 19.12 -3.99 1.75
CA ARG A 37 19.03 -5.14 0.83
C ARG A 37 17.61 -5.31 0.29
N ASN A 38 16.61 -4.94 1.10
CA ASN A 38 15.20 -5.01 0.72
C ASN A 38 14.54 -3.63 0.79
N LYS A 39 13.62 -3.37 -0.14
CA LYS A 39 12.65 -2.29 0.00
C LYS A 39 11.47 -2.79 0.85
N PRO A 40 10.91 -1.98 1.74
CA PRO A 40 9.67 -2.33 2.43
C PRO A 40 8.55 -2.49 1.41
N GLY A 41 7.77 -3.57 1.54
CA GLY A 41 6.57 -3.80 0.73
C GLY A 41 5.38 -2.97 1.20
N ALA A 42 4.29 -2.96 0.42
CA ALA A 42 3.08 -2.20 0.73
C ALA A 42 2.49 -2.55 2.10
N ALA A 43 2.38 -3.84 2.43
CA ALA A 43 1.86 -4.30 3.73
C ALA A 43 2.69 -3.80 4.92
N PHE A 44 4.02 -3.65 4.76
CA PHE A 44 4.86 -3.08 5.80
C PHE A 44 4.56 -1.59 6.00
N ILE A 45 4.46 -0.84 4.89
CA ILE A 45 4.18 0.59 4.91
C ILE A 45 2.79 0.85 5.51
N GLU A 46 1.79 0.08 5.11
CA GLU A 46 0.42 0.15 5.64
C GLU A 46 0.42 -0.05 7.17
N LYS A 47 1.02 -1.14 7.66
CA LYS A 47 1.14 -1.39 9.11
C LYS A 47 1.85 -0.25 9.82
N MET A 48 2.93 0.27 9.22
CA MET A 48 3.69 1.37 9.81
C MET A 48 2.82 2.62 9.96
N LEU A 49 2.06 3.00 8.93
CA LEU A 49 1.18 4.17 8.98
C LEU A 49 -0.04 3.97 9.89
N LEU A 50 -0.54 2.75 10.03
CA LEU A 50 -1.64 2.44 10.95
C LEU A 50 -1.20 2.49 12.42
N VAL A 51 -0.01 1.96 12.73
CA VAL A 51 0.55 1.96 14.10
C VAL A 51 1.03 3.37 14.48
N PHE A 52 1.64 4.08 13.54
CA PHE A 52 2.20 5.41 13.73
C PHE A 52 1.36 6.46 13.01
N GLN A 53 0.24 6.83 13.61
CA GLN A 53 -0.72 7.78 13.03
C GLN A 53 -0.17 9.21 12.91
N ASP A 54 0.93 9.53 13.60
CA ASP A 54 1.61 10.81 13.48
C ASP A 54 2.64 10.84 12.34
N LEU A 55 2.97 9.70 11.73
CA LEU A 55 3.94 9.64 10.64
C LEU A 55 3.32 10.06 9.31
N ASN A 56 3.89 11.12 8.70
CA ASN A 56 3.44 11.61 7.41
C ASN A 56 3.76 10.61 6.28
N ALA A 57 2.71 10.10 5.63
CA ALA A 57 2.83 9.13 4.55
C ALA A 57 3.58 9.68 3.32
N ARG A 58 3.35 10.96 2.96
CA ARG A 58 4.02 11.61 1.83
C ARG A 58 5.51 11.70 2.07
N TRP A 59 5.94 12.10 3.27
CA TRP A 59 7.34 12.16 3.65
C TRP A 59 7.97 10.78 3.65
N LEU A 60 7.32 9.77 4.24
CA LEU A 60 7.85 8.41 4.24
C LEU A 60 8.10 7.88 2.82
N LEU A 61 7.13 8.09 1.92
CA LEU A 61 7.17 7.60 0.53
C LEU A 61 8.14 8.41 -0.33
N THR A 62 7.98 9.73 -0.34
CA THR A 62 8.66 10.62 -1.31
C THR A 62 9.91 11.28 -0.73
N GLY A 63 10.00 11.42 0.59
CA GLY A 63 11.02 12.24 1.26
C GLY A 63 10.77 13.74 1.16
N LEU A 64 9.56 14.15 0.78
CA LEU A 64 9.16 15.55 0.67
C LEU A 64 8.17 15.90 1.78
N GLY A 65 8.30 17.11 2.33
CA GLY A 65 7.45 17.62 3.41
C GLY A 65 8.03 17.37 4.80
N GLU A 66 7.19 17.50 5.81
CA GLU A 66 7.52 17.24 7.21
C GLU A 66 7.37 15.75 7.56
N MET A 67 8.19 15.26 8.48
CA MET A 67 8.14 13.86 8.94
C MET A 67 6.84 13.55 9.69
N ILE A 68 6.34 14.50 10.47
CA ILE A 68 5.22 14.31 11.38
C ILE A 68 4.02 15.16 10.94
N ASP A 69 2.86 14.53 10.87
CA ASP A 69 1.59 15.21 10.62
C ASP A 69 1.22 16.06 11.84
N GLY A 70 1.02 17.36 11.63
CA GLY A 70 0.61 18.30 12.69
C GLY A 70 1.72 19.20 13.23
N VAL A 71 2.97 19.09 12.75
CA VAL A 71 4.03 20.07 13.04
C VAL A 71 3.98 21.21 12.02
N SER A 72 2.78 21.72 11.73
CA SER A 72 2.69 23.10 11.24
C SER A 72 3.05 23.96 12.44
N SER A 73 4.17 24.67 12.36
CA SER A 73 4.61 25.64 13.36
C SER A 73 3.44 26.48 13.85
N SER A 74 2.90 26.16 15.03
CA SER A 74 1.89 26.95 15.71
C SER A 74 2.06 26.76 17.20
N ASP A 75 3.04 27.48 17.75
CA ASP A 75 2.87 28.12 19.05
C ASP A 75 1.66 29.06 19.00
N LYS A 76 0.43 28.52 19.03
CA LYS A 76 -0.77 29.22 19.46
C LYS A 76 -1.75 28.19 20.02
N ASN A 77 -1.96 28.29 21.33
CA ASN A 77 -3.11 27.74 22.03
C ASN A 77 -4.38 28.01 21.24
N ASP A 78 -5.16 26.97 20.96
CA ASP A 78 -6.61 27.04 21.09
C ASP A 78 -7.20 25.64 21.23
N THR A 79 -7.93 25.48 22.33
CA THR A 79 -8.67 24.31 22.79
C THR A 79 -9.74 23.92 21.77
N ILE A 80 -9.69 22.69 21.25
CA ILE A 80 -10.81 22.12 20.48
C ILE A 80 -11.67 21.28 21.43
N GLU A 81 -12.83 21.83 21.80
CA GLU A 81 -13.93 21.09 22.44
C GLU A 81 -14.51 20.06 21.45
N LEU A 82 -14.51 18.80 21.86
CA LEU A 82 -15.23 17.72 21.21
C LEU A 82 -16.74 17.88 21.45
N LYS A 83 -17.51 18.21 20.41
CA LYS A 83 -18.96 17.95 20.38
C LYS A 83 -19.29 16.84 19.38
N GLN A 84 -19.93 15.81 19.91
CA GLN A 84 -20.45 14.62 19.25
C GLN A 84 -21.84 14.87 18.58
N PRO A 85 -22.41 13.89 17.84
CA PRO A 85 -23.03 14.10 16.54
C PRO A 85 -24.55 14.29 16.58
N ILE A 86 -25.13 14.84 15.49
CA ILE A 86 -26.58 14.79 15.26
C ILE A 86 -26.82 14.30 13.82
N GLN A 87 -27.42 13.11 13.73
CA GLN A 87 -28.05 12.54 12.55
C GLN A 87 -29.36 13.29 12.24
N GLN A 88 -29.68 13.46 10.96
CA GLN A 88 -31.07 13.56 10.52
C GLN A 88 -31.19 13.17 9.04
N ASP A 89 -31.84 12.04 8.81
CA ASP A 89 -32.46 11.64 7.55
C ASP A 89 -33.51 12.67 7.11
N ILE A 90 -33.71 12.82 5.79
CA ILE A 90 -35.00 12.76 5.06
C ILE A 90 -34.71 13.03 3.55
N LEU A 91 -34.76 11.96 2.76
CA LEU A 91 -35.14 11.92 1.32
C LEU A 91 -36.70 11.69 1.30
N PRO A 92 -37.48 11.84 0.20
CA PRO A 92 -37.05 11.84 -1.20
C PRO A 92 -37.86 12.65 -2.23
N LYS A 93 -37.28 12.88 -3.42
CA LYS A 93 -38.07 12.81 -4.67
C LYS A 93 -37.23 12.47 -5.91
N GLN A 94 -37.80 11.53 -6.66
CA GLN A 94 -37.35 10.83 -7.85
C GLN A 94 -37.12 11.74 -9.06
N THR A 95 -36.23 11.34 -9.96
CA THR A 95 -36.48 11.32 -11.43
C THR A 95 -35.59 10.24 -12.08
N SER A 96 -36.27 9.28 -12.70
CA SER A 96 -35.84 8.27 -13.68
C SER A 96 -35.01 8.92 -14.82
N SER A 97 -34.10 8.33 -15.58
CA SER A 97 -33.81 6.97 -16.09
C SER A 97 -32.41 7.10 -16.74
N GLU A 98 -31.55 6.09 -16.88
CA GLU A 98 -31.58 5.10 -17.95
C GLU A 98 -30.55 4.01 -17.64
N GLU A 99 -31.00 2.76 -17.73
CA GLU A 99 -30.19 1.56 -17.68
C GLU A 99 -29.39 1.43 -18.97
N ARG A 100 -28.07 1.23 -18.87
CA ARG A 100 -27.29 0.66 -19.96
C ARG A 100 -26.53 -0.56 -19.45
N SER A 101 -27.20 -1.70 -19.60
CA SER A 101 -26.61 -3.02 -19.55
C SER A 101 -25.66 -3.20 -20.74
N GLU A 102 -24.35 -3.26 -20.50
CA GLU A 102 -23.41 -3.85 -21.44
C GLU A 102 -23.09 -5.28 -21.02
N LYS A 103 -23.80 -6.18 -21.69
CA LYS A 103 -23.54 -7.61 -21.82
C LYS A 103 -22.16 -7.79 -22.45
N ILE A 104 -21.16 -8.22 -21.68
CA ILE A 104 -19.88 -8.67 -22.24
C ILE A 104 -20.05 -10.15 -22.63
N GLU A 105 -20.13 -10.41 -23.92
CA GLU A 105 -20.07 -11.75 -24.49
C GLU A 105 -18.64 -12.32 -24.37
N PRO A 106 -18.46 -13.62 -24.03
CA PRO A 106 -17.14 -14.24 -24.03
C PRO A 106 -16.76 -14.57 -25.48
N LYS A 107 -15.81 -13.84 -26.06
CA LYS A 107 -15.26 -14.18 -27.37
C LYS A 107 -13.76 -13.88 -27.44
N SER A 108 -12.96 -14.86 -27.07
CA SER A 108 -11.94 -15.47 -27.94
C SER A 108 -11.25 -16.58 -27.16
N GLU A 109 -11.33 -17.80 -27.69
CA GLU A 109 -10.39 -18.85 -27.31
C GLU A 109 -9.02 -18.41 -27.81
N ILE A 110 -8.16 -18.00 -26.89
CA ILE A 110 -6.75 -17.77 -27.19
C ILE A 110 -6.14 -19.15 -27.37
N ASP A 111 -5.77 -19.49 -28.61
CA ASP A 111 -5.08 -20.74 -28.92
C ASP A 111 -3.68 -20.71 -28.28
N THR A 112 -3.59 -21.30 -27.09
CA THR A 112 -2.37 -21.35 -26.28
C THR A 112 -1.24 -22.12 -26.97
N ALA A 113 -1.55 -22.98 -27.94
CA ALA A 113 -0.54 -23.73 -28.70
C ALA A 113 0.30 -22.83 -29.63
N GLN A 114 -0.29 -21.75 -30.13
CA GLN A 114 0.39 -20.84 -31.06
C GLN A 114 1.33 -19.86 -30.34
N ILE A 115 1.04 -19.53 -29.08
CA ILE A 115 1.92 -18.69 -28.24
C ILE A 115 3.16 -19.47 -27.79
N LEU A 116 3.02 -20.77 -27.53
CA LEU A 116 4.11 -21.65 -27.07
C LEU A 116 5.13 -21.98 -28.18
N SER A 117 4.79 -21.76 -29.45
CA SER A 117 5.63 -22.08 -30.61
C SER A 117 6.27 -20.85 -31.28
N SER A 118 6.06 -19.65 -30.73
CA SER A 118 6.66 -18.42 -31.24
C SER A 118 8.04 -18.20 -30.63
N ASP A 119 9.06 -18.22 -31.49
CA ASP A 119 10.47 -17.95 -31.15
C ASP A 119 10.70 -16.49 -30.66
N ALA A 120 9.67 -15.64 -30.75
CA ALA A 120 9.68 -14.26 -30.25
C ALA A 120 9.26 -14.14 -28.78
N VAL A 121 8.83 -15.23 -28.13
CA VAL A 121 8.35 -15.19 -26.75
C VAL A 121 9.50 -15.39 -25.77
N GLU A 122 9.92 -14.30 -25.13
CA GLU A 122 10.99 -14.32 -24.12
C GLU A 122 10.55 -14.99 -22.81
N LYS A 123 9.30 -14.75 -22.39
CA LYS A 123 8.79 -15.17 -21.09
C LYS A 123 7.27 -15.32 -21.07
N ILE A 124 6.78 -16.37 -20.42
CA ILE A 124 5.35 -16.61 -20.14
C ILE A 124 5.15 -16.70 -18.63
N ILE A 125 4.09 -16.05 -18.12
CA ILE A 125 3.67 -16.12 -16.71
C ILE A 125 2.23 -16.63 -16.65
N LEU A 126 2.00 -17.74 -15.94
CA LEU A 126 0.66 -18.27 -15.64
C LEU A 126 0.28 -17.91 -14.21
N LEU A 127 -0.84 -17.20 -14.04
CA LEU A 127 -1.38 -16.78 -12.74
C LEU A 127 -2.50 -17.73 -12.30
N TYR A 128 -2.44 -18.22 -11.07
CA TYR A 128 -3.46 -19.10 -10.50
C TYR A 128 -4.38 -18.32 -9.54
N LYS A 129 -5.59 -18.83 -9.34
CA LYS A 129 -6.60 -18.18 -8.47
C LYS A 129 -6.19 -18.12 -7.00
N ASP A 130 -5.31 -19.02 -6.57
CA ASP A 130 -4.74 -19.03 -5.21
C ASP A 130 -3.62 -17.99 -5.03
N GLY A 131 -3.36 -17.17 -6.06
CA GLY A 131 -2.34 -16.13 -6.06
C GLY A 131 -0.93 -16.64 -6.38
N THR A 132 -0.75 -17.94 -6.60
CA THR A 132 0.53 -18.49 -7.06
C THR A 132 0.74 -18.24 -8.55
N PHE A 133 1.97 -18.43 -9.05
CA PHE A 133 2.26 -18.33 -10.47
C PHE A 133 3.39 -19.24 -10.94
N SER A 134 3.33 -19.64 -12.21
CA SER A 134 4.39 -20.38 -12.90
C SER A 134 5.04 -19.50 -13.96
N THR A 135 6.36 -19.59 -14.10
CA THR A 135 7.12 -18.81 -15.10
C THR A 135 7.89 -19.75 -16.02
N PHE A 136 7.80 -19.49 -17.33
CA PHE A 136 8.56 -20.18 -18.37
C PHE A 136 9.37 -19.16 -19.14
N GLN A 137 10.65 -19.47 -19.38
CA GLN A 137 11.54 -18.66 -20.21
C GLN A 137 12.05 -19.54 -21.34
N SER A 138 12.15 -18.97 -22.55
CA SER A 138 12.78 -19.68 -23.65
C SER A 138 14.26 -19.93 -23.31
N LYS A 139 14.72 -21.17 -23.51
CA LYS A 139 16.15 -21.49 -23.32
C LYS A 139 16.90 -21.01 -24.55
N LYS A 140 17.90 -20.17 -24.30
CA LYS A 140 18.83 -19.68 -25.32
C LYS A 140 19.66 -20.82 -25.93
#